data_AF-A9L239-F1
#
_entry.id   AF-A9L239-F1
#
_cell.length_a   1.000
_cell.length_b   1.000
_cell.length_c   1.000
_cell.angle_alpha   90.00
_cell.angle_beta   90.00
_cell.angle_gamma   90.00
#
_symmetry.space_group_name_H-M   'P 1'
#
loop_
_entity.id
_entity.type
_entity.pdbx_description
1 polymer ?
#
loop_
_entity_poly.entity_id
_entity_poly.type
_entity_poly.pdbx_seq_one_letter_code
_entity_poly.pdbx_strand_id
1 'polypeptide(L)' 'MQIIPYAGGITFVDREDKPDYQCNSCNKPFWKDNFDSVFIVCEHCGGELKDVTPEEPFRHR' A
#
# COMPACT_ATOMS: atom_id res chain seq x y z
N MET A 1 -5.34 2.57 -15.72
CA MET A 1 -4.98 1.24 -15.17
C MET A 1 -3.47 1.03 -15.08
N GLN A 2 -2.97 0.68 -13.89
CA GLN A 2 -1.58 0.28 -13.64
C GLN A 2 -1.51 -1.06 -12.89
N ILE A 3 -0.39 -1.76 -13.04
CA ILE A 3 -0.07 -3.00 -12.33
C ILE A 3 1.07 -2.71 -11.37
N ILE A 4 0.83 -2.85 -10.07
CA ILE A 4 1.84 -2.60 -9.02
C ILE A 4 2.28 -3.94 -8.43
N PRO A 5 3.51 -4.41 -8.72
CA PRO A 5 4.09 -5.56 -8.04
C PRO A 5 4.58 -5.18 -6.64
N TYR A 6 4.38 -6.07 -5.67
CA TYR A 6 4.85 -5.95 -4.29
C TYR A 6 5.30 -7.30 -3.73
N ALA A 7 6.03 -7.28 -2.61
CA ALA A 7 6.49 -8.48 -1.91
C ALA A 7 5.31 -9.29 -1.30
N GLY A 8 4.61 -10.04 -2.14
CA GLY A 8 3.39 -10.76 -1.80
C GLY A 8 2.40 -10.93 -2.97
N GLY A 9 2.62 -10.25 -4.10
CA GLY A 9 1.79 -10.42 -5.29
C GLY A 9 1.78 -9.20 -6.21
N ILE A 10 0.65 -9.02 -6.89
CA ILE A 10 0.39 -7.89 -7.79
C ILE A 10 -0.96 -7.26 -7.47
N THR A 11 -1.06 -5.95 -7.61
CA THR A 11 -2.32 -5.22 -7.50
C THR A 11 -2.62 -4.47 -8.79
N PHE A 12 -3.86 -4.56 -9.25
CA PHE A 12 -4.38 -3.84 -10.41
C PHE A 12 -5.22 -2.67 -9.90
N VAL A 13 -4.91 -1.46 -10.33
CA VAL A 13 -5.68 -0.27 -9.94
C VAL A 13 -5.93 0.61 -11.15
N ASP A 14 -7.05 1.34 -11.14
CA ASP A 14 -7.36 2.33 -12.16
C ASP A 14 -7.03 3.76 -11.70
N ARG A 15 -5.75 3.96 -11.38
CA ARG A 15 -5.15 5.26 -11.03
C ARG A 15 -3.71 5.28 -11.51
N GLU A 16 -3.06 6.44 -11.55
CA GLU A 16 -1.67 6.59 -12.03
C GLU A 16 -0.70 7.14 -10.97
N ASP A 17 -1.22 7.61 -9.85
CA ASP A 17 -0.44 8.08 -8.72
C ASP A 17 0.12 6.91 -7.89
N LYS A 18 1.13 7.23 -7.07
CA LYS A 18 1.87 6.26 -6.25
C LYS A 18 1.12 5.97 -4.95
N PRO A 19 1.24 4.75 -4.39
CA PRO A 19 0.66 4.43 -3.09
C PRO A 19 1.29 5.28 -1.99
N ASP A 20 0.44 5.79 -1.10
CA ASP A 20 0.86 6.53 0.10
C ASP A 20 1.33 5.58 1.20
N TYR A 21 0.77 4.37 1.24
CA TYR A 21 1.01 3.40 2.31
C TYR A 21 1.40 2.03 1.76
N GLN A 22 2.18 1.30 2.55
CA GLN A 22 2.46 -0.11 2.34
C GLN A 22 2.30 -0.90 3.64
N CYS A 23 1.57 -2.02 3.57
CA CYS A 23 1.43 -2.90 4.73
C CYS A 23 2.77 -3.55 5.09
N ASN A 24 3.20 -3.46 6.35
CA ASN A 24 4.45 -4.06 6.79
C ASN A 24 4.41 -5.60 6.84
N SER A 25 3.21 -6.20 6.88
CA SER A 25 3.03 -7.66 6.96
C SER A 25 2.87 -8.33 5.60
N CYS A 26 2.00 -7.81 4.72
CA CYS A 26 1.73 -8.42 3.41
C CYS A 26 2.22 -7.58 2.23
N ASN A 27 2.89 -6.45 2.49
CA ASN A 27 3.46 -5.51 1.51
C ASN A 27 2.46 -4.94 0.48
N LYS A 28 1.16 -5.12 0.70
CA LYS A 28 0.14 -4.62 -0.23
C LYS A 28 0.14 -3.07 -0.21
N PRO A 29 0.09 -2.42 -1.38
CA PRO A 29 -0.05 -0.96 -1.50
C PRO A 29 -1.44 -0.50 -1.10
N PHE A 30 -1.51 0.68 -0.49
CA PHE A 30 -2.75 1.41 -0.20
C PHE A 30 -2.55 2.90 -0.43
N TRP A 31 -3.66 3.62 -0.62
CA TRP A 31 -3.69 5.07 -0.76
C TRP A 31 -4.49 5.68 0.37
N LYS A 32 -4.20 6.96 0.65
CA LYS A 32 -4.84 7.66 1.74
C LYS A 32 -6.34 7.82 1.58
N ASP A 33 -6.80 7.98 0.35
CA ASP A 33 -8.22 8.01 0.01
C ASP A 33 -8.95 6.66 0.18
N ASN A 34 -8.24 5.56 0.47
CA ASN A 34 -8.89 4.30 0.85
C ASN A 34 -9.45 4.31 2.29
N PHE A 35 -9.09 5.30 3.11
CA PHE A 35 -9.44 5.30 4.53
C PHE A 35 -10.20 6.57 4.93
N ASP A 36 -11.39 6.37 5.50
CA ASP A 36 -12.22 7.45 6.08
C ASP A 36 -11.90 7.71 7.57
N SER A 37 -11.01 6.92 8.18
CA SER A 37 -10.69 6.95 9.61
C SER A 37 -9.25 7.36 9.86
N VAL A 38 -8.99 7.94 11.05
CA VAL A 38 -7.64 8.25 11.53
C VAL A 38 -6.88 6.97 11.91
N PHE A 39 -7.60 5.92 12.30
CA PHE A 39 -7.03 4.61 12.58
C PHE A 39 -7.06 3.77 11.30
N ILE A 40 -5.92 3.74 10.61
CA ILE A 40 -5.77 2.97 9.37
C ILE A 40 -5.05 1.65 9.65
N VAL A 41 -5.60 0.57 9.10
CA VAL A 41 -5.02 -0.78 9.14
C VAL A 41 -5.15 -1.42 7.78
N CYS A 42 -4.29 -2.40 7.48
CA CYS A 42 -4.36 -3.12 6.23
C CYS A 42 -5.68 -3.89 6.12
N GLU A 43 -6.55 -3.51 5.18
CA GLU A 43 -7.84 -4.18 4.98
C GLU A 43 -7.71 -5.62 4.46
N HIS A 44 -6.51 -6.01 4.01
CA HIS A 44 -6.24 -7.36 3.52
C HIS A 44 -5.84 -8.34 4.63
N CYS A 45 -5.04 -7.91 5.61
CA CYS A 45 -4.51 -8.81 6.64
C CYS A 45 -4.58 -8.28 8.08
N GLY A 46 -5.11 -7.07 8.29
CA GLY A 46 -5.17 -6.41 9.60
C GLY A 46 -3.83 -5.89 10.12
N GLY A 47 -2.75 -6.01 9.35
CA GLY A 47 -1.43 -5.52 9.72
C GLY A 47 -1.30 -4.00 9.72
N GLU A 48 -0.22 -3.51 10.32
CA GLU A 48 0.14 -2.09 10.33
C GLU A 48 0.46 -1.59 8.90
N LEU A 49 0.00 -0.37 8.61
CA LEU A 49 0.35 0.37 7.40
C LEU A 49 1.45 1.37 7.71
N LYS A 50 2.49 1.38 6.88
CA LYS A 50 3.58 2.36 6.95
C LYS A 50 3.47 3.35 5.80
N ASP A 51 3.85 4.60 6.06
CA ASP A 51 4.03 5.60 5.01
C ASP A 51 5.14 5.19 4.03
N VAL A 52 4.88 5.39 2.75
CA VAL A 52 5.87 5.20 1.68
C VAL A 52 6.62 6.52 1.53
N THR A 53 7.85 6.57 2.03
CA THR A 53 8.71 7.76 2.00
C THR A 53 10.02 7.48 1.27
N PRO A 54 10.83 8.50 0.94
CA PRO A 54 12.18 8.26 0.41
C PRO A 54 13.09 7.45 1.36
N GLU A 55 12.85 7.56 2.67
CA GLU A 55 13.62 6.86 3.71
C GLU A 55 13.13 5.43 3.92
N GLU A 56 11.81 5.21 3.80
CA GLU A 56 11.16 3.89 3.79
C GLU A 56 10.44 3.66 2.44
N PRO A 57 11.21 3.33 1.38
CA PRO A 57 10.64 3.23 0.04
C PRO A 57 9.76 2.00 -0.14
N PHE A 58 8.88 2.08 -1.14
CA PHE A 58 7.98 1.00 -1.51
C PHE A 58 8.73 -0.28 -1.90
N ARG A 59 8.35 -1.40 -1.29
CA ARG A 59 8.94 -2.72 -1.51
C ARG A 59 8.23 -3.45 -2.65
N HIS A 60 8.88 -3.46 -3.81
CA HIS A 60 8.34 -4.10 -5.01
C HIS A 60 8.53 -5.63 -5.04
N ARG A 61 9.62 -6.17 -4.46
CA ARG A 61 9.94 -7.60 -4.47
C ARG A 61 10.94 -7.95 -3.38
#